data_AF-A0A7W1JV78-F1
#
_entry.id   AF-A0A7W1JV78-F1
#
_cell.length_a   1.000
_cell.length_b   1.000
_cell.length_c   1.000
_cell.angle_alpha   90.00
_cell.angle_beta   90.00
_cell.angle_gamma   90.00
#
_symmetry.space_group_name_H-M   'P 1'
#
loop_
_entity.id
_entity.type
_entity.pdbx_description
1 polymer ?
#
loop_
_entity_poly.entity_id
_entity_poly.type
_entity_poly.pdbx_seq_one_letter_code
_entity_poly.pdbx_strand_id
1 'polypeptide(L)'
;MDDALRESIPSITERQREVIELIAAGCSNDEVGERLGISPRTAKAHSDVLRQKLGVSRRRQIPVAYRALTGDDPLARSLESAAADSGG
;
A
#
# COMPACT_ATOMS: atom_id res chain seq x y z
N MET A 1 24.95 -9.38 15.04
CA MET A 1 23.68 -9.87 15.60
C MET A 1 22.60 -8.95 15.07
N ASP A 2 22.23 -9.16 13.81
CA ASP A 2 21.51 -8.19 12.98
C ASP A 2 20.14 -8.75 12.57
N ASP A 3 19.51 -9.47 13.51
CA ASP A 3 18.28 -10.23 13.28
C ASP A 3 17.08 -9.68 14.09
N ALA A 4 17.35 -9.02 15.22
CA ALA A 4 16.30 -8.49 16.12
C ALA A 4 15.59 -7.22 15.63
N LEU A 5 16.03 -6.61 14.52
CA LEU A 5 15.33 -5.49 13.87
C LEU A 5 14.47 -5.92 12.67
N ARG A 6 14.54 -7.20 12.26
CA ARG A 6 13.65 -7.80 11.26
C ARG A 6 12.29 -8.20 11.84
N GLU A 7 12.17 -8.25 13.16
CA GLU A 7 10.91 -8.34 13.90
C GLU A 7 10.35 -6.92 14.06
N SER A 8 9.28 -6.47 13.44
CA SER A 8 8.20 -7.14 12.74
C SER A 8 7.82 -6.20 11.63
N ILE A 9 7.97 -6.62 10.36
CA ILE A 9 7.25 -5.96 9.28
C ILE A 9 5.79 -5.89 9.77
N PRO A 10 5.16 -4.69 9.89
CA PRO A 10 3.78 -4.62 10.32
C PRO A 10 3.01 -5.58 9.44
N SER A 11 2.20 -6.46 10.04
CA SER A 11 1.43 -7.47 9.32
C SER A 11 0.42 -6.78 8.40
N ILE A 12 0.93 -6.34 7.26
CA ILE A 12 0.20 -5.72 6.16
C ILE A 12 -0.40 -6.89 5.42
N THR A 13 -1.72 -7.01 5.49
CA THR A 13 -2.44 -8.01 4.71
C THR A 13 -2.32 -7.70 3.22
N GLU A 14 -2.53 -8.69 2.36
CA GLU A 14 -2.54 -8.48 0.90
C GLU A 14 -3.48 -7.33 0.52
N ARG A 15 -4.66 -7.29 1.15
CA ARG A 15 -5.62 -6.21 0.94
C ARG A 15 -5.10 -4.82 1.33
N GLN A 16 -4.38 -4.74 2.43
CA GLN A 16 -3.73 -3.49 2.84
C GLN A 16 -2.61 -3.11 1.87
N ARG A 17 -1.91 -4.09 1.30
CA ARG A 17 -0.90 -3.86 0.29
C ARG A 17 -1.48 -3.29 -1.00
N GLU A 18 -2.59 -3.83 -1.50
CA GLU A 18 -3.30 -3.27 -2.67
C GLU A 18 -3.69 -1.81 -2.44
N VAL A 19 -4.15 -1.46 -1.23
CA VAL A 19 -4.44 -0.07 -0.87
C VAL A 19 -3.17 0.79 -0.92
N ILE A 20 -2.02 0.29 -0.46
CA ILE A 20 -0.73 0.99 -0.52
C ILE A 20 -0.33 1.24 -1.98
N GLU A 21 -0.45 0.23 -2.85
CA GLU A 21 -0.11 0.30 -4.28
C GLU A 21 -0.96 1.37 -4.99
N LEU A 22 -2.27 1.38 -4.75
CA LEU A 22 -3.17 2.39 -5.33
C LEU A 22 -2.89 3.80 -4.80
N ILE A 23 -2.57 3.95 -3.51
CA ILE A 23 -2.15 5.24 -2.95
C ILE A 23 -0.82 5.70 -3.56
N ALA A 24 0.11 4.77 -3.82
CA ALA A 24 1.38 5.06 -4.47
C ALA A 24 1.17 5.51 -5.91
N ALA A 25 0.19 4.93 -6.61
CA ALA A 25 -0.24 5.34 -7.95
C ALA A 25 -0.97 6.70 -7.99
N GLY A 26 -1.21 7.32 -6.83
CA GLY A 26 -1.84 8.64 -6.72
C GLY A 26 -3.37 8.59 -6.60
N CYS A 27 -3.98 7.41 -6.49
CA CYS A 27 -5.43 7.27 -6.38
C CYS A 27 -6.00 7.96 -5.12
N SER A 28 -7.21 8.49 -5.29
CA SER A 28 -8.09 8.97 -4.23
C SER A 28 -8.78 7.82 -3.50
N ASN A 29 -9.42 8.09 -2.36
CA ASN A 29 -10.16 7.05 -1.63
C ASN A 29 -11.36 6.53 -2.46
N ASP A 30 -11.91 7.36 -3.35
CA ASP A 30 -13.01 6.99 -4.23
C ASP A 30 -12.53 5.99 -5.29
N GLU A 31 -11.42 6.31 -5.97
CA GLU A 31 -10.79 5.43 -6.96
C GLU A 31 -10.26 4.13 -6.33
N VAL A 32 -9.70 4.22 -5.11
CA VAL A 32 -9.30 3.02 -4.34
C VAL A 32 -10.53 2.18 -4.05
N GLY A 33 -11.63 2.80 -3.61
CA GLY A 33 -12.88 2.10 -3.36
C GLY A 33 -13.40 1.37 -4.61
N GLU A 34 -13.42 2.07 -5.74
CA GLU A 34 -13.88 1.52 -7.02
C GLU A 34 -13.03 0.34 -7.48
N ARG A 35 -11.69 0.48 -7.51
CA ARG A 35 -10.78 -0.60 -7.95
C ARG A 35 -10.81 -1.81 -7.05
N LEU A 36 -11.04 -1.60 -5.76
CA LEU A 36 -11.08 -2.65 -4.76
C LEU A 36 -12.51 -3.20 -4.58
N GLY A 37 -13.55 -2.60 -5.16
CA GLY A 37 -14.94 -3.01 -4.93
C GLY A 37 -15.42 -2.77 -3.49
N ILE A 38 -14.91 -1.74 -2.82
CA ILE A 38 -15.28 -1.33 -1.45
C ILE A 38 -15.76 0.12 -1.43
N SER A 39 -16.47 0.51 -0.37
CA SER A 39 -16.87 1.91 -0.25
C SER A 39 -15.67 2.85 -0.06
N PRO A 40 -15.73 4.12 -0.51
CA PRO A 40 -14.67 5.09 -0.26
C PRO A 40 -14.40 5.34 1.23
N ARG A 41 -15.45 5.19 2.06
CA ARG A 41 -15.35 5.22 3.52
C ARG A 41 -14.49 4.06 4.04
N THR A 42 -14.66 2.86 3.49
CA THR A 42 -13.84 1.68 3.83
C THR A 42 -12.39 1.88 3.38
N ALA A 43 -12.16 2.42 2.18
CA ALA A 43 -10.82 2.76 1.70
C ALA A 43 -10.11 3.79 2.60
N LYS A 44 -10.84 4.79 3.09
CA LYS A 44 -10.34 5.74 4.10
C LYS A 44 -9.96 5.02 5.40
N ALA A 45 -10.81 4.12 5.91
CA ALA A 45 -10.53 3.37 7.12
C ALA A 45 -9.25 2.51 6.97
N HIS A 46 -9.07 1.84 5.82
CA HIS A 46 -7.81 1.14 5.53
C HIS A 46 -6.61 2.08 5.54
N SER A 47 -6.72 3.27 4.93
CA SER A 47 -5.67 4.29 4.94
C SER A 47 -5.32 4.76 6.35
N ASP A 48 -6.31 4.94 7.22
CA ASP A 48 -6.08 5.36 8.60
C ASP A 48 -5.41 4.26 9.44
N VAL A 49 -5.79 3.00 9.25
CA VAL A 49 -5.10 1.86 9.88
C VAL A 49 -3.66 1.75 9.38
N LEU A 50 -3.43 1.93 8.08
CA LEU A 50 -2.08 1.94 7.50
C LEU A 50 -1.22 3.08 8.06
N ARG A 51 -1.79 4.28 8.23
CA ARG A 51 -1.11 5.42 8.87
C ARG A 51 -0.68 5.09 10.29
N GLN A 52 -1.54 4.46 11.08
CA GLN A 52 -1.22 4.04 12.44
C GLN A 52 -0.14 2.96 12.46
N LYS A 53 -0.25 1.93 11.60
CA LYS A 53 0.73 0.83 11.51
C LYS A 53 2.12 1.30 11.05
N LEU A 54 2.17 2.25 10.12
CA LEU A 54 3.41 2.76 9.54
C LEU A 54 3.94 4.01 10.27
N GLY A 55 3.20 4.52 11.27
CA GLY A 55 3.60 5.71 12.02
C GLY A 55 3.61 7.01 11.21
N VAL A 56 2.79 7.12 10.16
CA VAL A 56 2.80 8.29 9.27
C VAL A 56 1.59 9.21 9.44
N SER A 57 1.82 10.52 9.37
CA SER A 57 0.77 11.51 9.55
C SER A 57 -0.09 11.72 8.30
N ARG A 58 0.43 11.48 7.09
CA ARG A 58 -0.28 11.76 5.83
C ARG A 58 -0.39 10.50 4.98
N ARG A 59 -1.53 10.31 4.28
CA ARG A 59 -1.73 9.16 3.39
C ARG A 59 -0.64 9.05 2.32
N ARG A 60 -0.19 10.18 1.77
CA ARG A 60 0.86 10.20 0.74
C ARG A 60 2.22 9.69 1.24
N GLN A 61 2.41 9.60 2.55
CA GLN A 61 3.64 9.06 3.15
C GLN A 61 3.56 7.53 3.33
N ILE A 62 2.37 6.92 3.21
CA ILE A 62 2.17 5.47 3.36
C ILE A 62 3.09 4.67 2.43
N PRO A 63 3.17 4.93 1.11
CA PRO A 63 4.02 4.12 0.23
C PRO A 63 5.50 4.27 0.55
N VAL A 64 5.93 5.49 0.89
CA VAL A 64 7.32 5.79 1.25
C VAL A 64 7.72 5.07 2.54
N ALA A 65 6.86 5.10 3.56
CA ALA A 65 7.12 4.40 4.81
C ALA A 65 7.08 2.87 4.64
N TYR A 66 6.14 2.35 3.84
CA TYR A 66 6.11 0.93 3.51
C TYR A 66 7.42 0.48 2.85
N ARG A 67 7.85 1.16 1.78
CA ARG A 67 9.13 0.87 1.10
C ARG A 67 10.33 0.94 2.04
N ALA A 68 10.35 1.91 2.95
CA ALA A 68 11.45 2.06 3.92
C ALA A 68 11.51 0.90 4.94
N LEU A 69 10.36 0.32 5.30
CA LEU A 69 10.27 -0.77 6.28
C LEU A 69 10.43 -2.16 5.66
N THR A 70 9.95 -2.36 4.44
CA THR A 70 9.94 -3.69 3.78
C THR A 70 11.03 -3.86 2.73
N GLY A 71 11.57 -2.76 2.19
CA GLY A 71 12.39 -2.76 0.98
C GLY A 71 11.61 -3.04 -0.31
N ASP A 72 10.30 -3.29 -0.21
CA ASP A 72 9.42 -3.60 -1.33
C ASP A 72 8.85 -2.30 -1.90
N ASP A 73 9.07 -2.08 -3.20
CA ASP A 73 8.51 -0.91 -3.89
C ASP A 73 7.11 -1.25 -4.42
N PRO A 74 6.05 -0.64 -3.85
CA PRO A 74 4.68 -0.95 -4.28
C PRO A 74 4.41 -0.54 -5.73
N LEU A 75 5.14 0.43 -6.28
CA LEU A 75 4.97 0.84 -7.68
C LEU A 75 5.69 -0.08 -8.66
N ALA A 76 6.80 -0.72 -8.25
CA ALA A 76 7.51 -1.65 -9.12
C ALA A 76 6.62 -2.84 -9.52
N ARG A 77 5.86 -3.37 -8.55
CA ARG A 77 5.00 -4.53 -8.78
C ARG A 77 3.78 -4.22 -9.64
N SER A 78 3.19 -3.03 -9.52
CA SER A 78 2.09 -2.60 -10.40
C SER A 78 2.56 -2.33 -11.83
N LEU A 79 3.81 -1.90 -12.04
CA LEU A 79 4.41 -1.77 -13.37
C LEU A 79 4.63 -3.14 -14.01
N GLU A 80 5.07 -4.14 -13.23
CA GLU A 80 5.18 -5.53 -13.69
C GLU A 80 3.82 -6.14 -14.03
N SER A 81 2.76 -5.87 -13.24
CA SER A 81 1.42 -6.38 -13.54
C SER A 81 0.77 -5.67 -14.73
N ALA A 82 0.95 -4.36 -14.88
CA ALA A 82 0.46 -3.61 -16.04
C ALA A 82 1.18 -3.99 -17.35
N ALA A 83 2.46 -4.38 -17.26
CA ALA A 83 3.22 -4.91 -18.40
C ALA A 83 2.69 -6.29 -18.87
N ALA A 84 2.06 -7.07 -17.98
CA ALA A 84 1.47 -8.37 -18.33
C ALA A 84 0.12 -8.27 -19.05
N ASP A 85 -0.63 -7.16 -18.89
CA ASP A 85 -1.93 -6.92 -19.54
C ASP A 85 -1.81 -6.28 -20.95
N SER A 86 -0.58 -6.13 -21.47
CA SER A 86 -0.33 -5.58 -22.82
C SER A 86 -0.02 -6.66 -23.87
N GLY A 87 -0.67 -7.84 -23.76
CA GLY A 87 -0.43 -8.96 -24.66
C GLY A 87 -1.72 -9.60 -25.20
N GLY A 88 -2.08 -9.27 -26.45
CA GLY A 88 -2.94 -10.09 -27.31
C GLY A 88 -4.31 -9.52 -27.65
#